data_AF-A0A1F6EMR0-F1
#
_entry.id   AF-A0A1F6EMR0-F1
#
_cell.length_a   1.000
_cell.length_b   1.000
_cell.length_c   1.000
_cell.angle_alpha   90.00
_cell.angle_beta   90.00
_cell.angle_gamma   90.00
#
_symmetry.space_group_name_H-M   'P 1'
#
loop_
_entity.id
_entity.type
_entity.pdbx_description
1 polymer ?
#
loop_
_entity_poly.entity_id
_entity_poly.type
_entity_poly.pdbx_seq_one_letter_code
_entity_poly.pdbx_strand_id
1 'polypeptide(L)'
;MEIGIINIFLFVISGFGCFLLWVSLDNAWSRYPTKRDLWALLVIAALVMPFNIGGNVWTIAGNARSENGVYSLFSVYQSAERDAFAMVNAGYQSAGTNAGQFLGIAVQNAGTRAVQFYGIAYQNSGEDAVHGFGIAFQNAEADVTQMGGIAVQNAGTEATQGFGIAYQNAGQKAINSVGLAFQKVPGKVFRPFAVFSTLEAE
;
A
#
# COMPACT_ATOMS: atom_id res chain seq x y z
N MET A 1 16.06 21.25 1.97
CA MET A 1 15.14 22.30 2.49
C MET A 1 13.67 21.98 2.18
N GLU A 2 13.38 21.22 1.12
CA GLU A 2 12.01 20.97 0.63
C GLU A 2 11.18 20.01 1.52
N ILE A 3 11.79 18.95 2.07
CA ILE A 3 11.05 17.91 2.82
C ILE A 3 10.46 18.43 4.13
N GLY A 4 11.18 19.29 4.85
CA GLY A 4 10.67 19.87 6.10
C GLY A 4 9.40 20.70 5.86
N ILE A 5 9.38 21.50 4.79
CA ILE A 5 8.21 22.30 4.39
C ILE A 5 7.06 21.38 3.99
N ILE A 6 7.33 20.35 3.18
CA ILE A 6 6.32 19.35 2.78
C ILE A 6 5.70 18.69 4.01
N ASN A 7 6.49 18.27 4.99
CA ASN A 7 5.98 17.63 6.19
C ASN A 7 5.14 18.56 7.07
N ILE A 8 5.41 19.87 7.06
CA ILE A 8 4.53 20.86 7.71
C ILE A 8 3.18 20.93 7.00
N PHE A 9 3.15 20.96 5.67
CA PHE A 9 1.89 20.92 4.91
C PHE A 9 1.12 19.61 5.15
N LEU A 10 1.81 18.47 5.10
CA LEU A 10 1.21 17.16 5.37
C LEU A 10 0.68 17.06 6.80
N PHE A 11 1.37 17.64 7.78
CA PHE A 11 0.91 17.75 9.16
C PHE A 11 -0.42 18.53 9.23
N VAL A 12 -0.49 19.72 8.61
CA VAL A 12 -1.69 20.56 8.61
C VAL A 12 -2.87 19.84 7.93
N ILE A 13 -2.65 19.21 6.78
CA ILE A 13 -3.68 18.45 6.05
C ILE A 13 -4.18 17.27 6.88
N SER A 14 -3.26 16.52 7.50
CA SER A 14 -3.61 15.38 8.34
C SER A 14 -4.41 15.82 9.56
N GLY A 15 -3.97 16.90 10.24
CA GLY A 15 -4.68 17.49 11.37
C GLY A 15 -6.08 17.96 11.00
N PHE A 16 -6.23 18.63 9.85
CA PHE A 16 -7.53 19.04 9.36
C PHE A 16 -8.44 17.85 9.01
N GLY A 17 -7.89 16.81 8.37
CA GLY A 17 -8.63 15.58 8.08
C GLY A 17 -9.14 14.88 9.34
N CYS A 18 -8.26 14.68 10.33
CA CYS A 18 -8.62 14.11 11.63
C CYS A 18 -9.64 14.98 12.37
N PHE A 19 -9.51 16.31 12.28
CA PHE A 19 -10.49 17.24 12.84
C PHE A 19 -11.87 17.07 12.21
N LEU A 20 -11.97 17.03 10.88
CA LEU A 20 -13.25 16.82 10.19
C LEU A 20 -13.90 15.48 10.54
N LEU A 21 -13.09 14.42 10.64
CA LEU A 21 -13.56 13.11 11.08
C LEU A 21 -14.12 13.17 12.50
N TRP A 22 -13.40 13.80 13.42
CA TRP A 22 -13.87 13.96 14.80
C TRP A 22 -15.19 14.77 14.86
N VAL A 23 -15.28 15.91 14.16
CA VAL A 23 -16.51 16.71 14.11
C VAL A 23 -17.70 15.91 13.57
N SER A 24 -17.45 15.09 12.54
CA SER A 24 -18.48 14.26 11.90
C SER A 24 -18.95 13.12 12.80
N LEU A 25 -18.08 12.58 13.66
CA LEU A 25 -18.41 11.50 14.60
C LEU A 25 -19.03 12.03 15.89
N ASP A 26 -18.57 13.16 16.42
CA ASP A 26 -19.02 13.73 17.69
C ASP A 26 -20.27 14.61 17.52
N ASN A 27 -20.58 15.09 16.30
CA ASN A 27 -21.69 16.03 16.00
C ASN A 27 -21.76 17.29 16.87
N ALA A 28 -20.69 17.62 17.61
CA ALA A 28 -20.74 18.52 18.76
C ALA A 28 -19.85 19.76 18.62
N TRP A 29 -19.40 20.11 17.40
CA TRP A 29 -18.64 21.35 17.23
C TRP A 29 -19.55 22.55 17.48
N SER A 30 -19.46 23.09 18.69
CA SER A 30 -20.24 24.25 19.09
C SER A 30 -19.60 25.54 18.56
N ARG A 31 -20.40 26.61 18.44
CA ARG A 31 -19.94 27.92 17.94
C ARG A 31 -18.84 28.55 18.81
N TYR A 32 -18.67 28.08 20.05
CA TYR A 32 -17.65 28.54 20.99
C TYR A 32 -16.82 27.33 21.50
N PRO A 33 -15.51 27.26 21.20
CA PRO A 33 -14.68 26.14 21.61
C PRO A 33 -14.69 25.96 23.13
N THR A 34 -15.01 24.75 23.59
CA THR A 34 -14.92 24.36 24.99
C THR A 34 -13.49 23.92 25.33
N LYS A 35 -13.19 23.78 26.64
CA LYS A 35 -11.92 23.18 27.10
C LYS A 35 -11.71 21.78 26.53
N ARG A 36 -12.78 21.00 26.35
CA ARG A 36 -12.75 19.66 25.75
C ARG A 36 -12.28 19.72 24.31
N ASP A 37 -12.77 20.70 23.54
CA ASP A 37 -12.44 20.86 22.12
C ASP A 37 -10.97 21.24 21.94
N LEU A 38 -10.44 22.11 22.81
CA LEU A 38 -9.01 22.43 22.82
C LEU A 38 -8.14 21.21 23.12
N TRP A 39 -8.53 20.36 24.08
CA TRP A 39 -7.82 19.11 24.34
C TRP A 39 -7.88 18.14 23.16
N ALA A 40 -9.04 18.03 22.50
CA ALA A 40 -9.18 17.19 21.31
C ALA A 40 -8.24 17.65 20.19
N LEU A 41 -8.15 18.96 19.94
CA LEU A 41 -7.20 19.52 18.95
C LEU A 41 -5.74 19.23 19.30
N LEU A 42 -5.35 19.31 20.58
CA LEU A 42 -4.00 18.98 21.02
C LEU A 42 -3.69 17.48 20.83
N VAL A 43 -4.65 16.61 21.12
CA VAL A 43 -4.52 15.17 20.88
C VAL A 43 -4.39 14.88 19.38
N ILE A 44 -5.25 15.47 18.54
CA ILE A 44 -5.16 15.34 17.08
C ILE A 44 -3.79 15.79 16.59
N ALA A 45 -3.32 16.96 17.03
CA ALA A 45 -2.00 17.47 16.67
C ALA A 45 -0.89 16.50 17.09
N ALA A 46 -0.94 15.92 18.29
CA ALA A 46 0.04 14.95 18.75
C ALA A 46 0.03 13.66 17.90
N LEU A 47 -1.15 13.17 17.50
CA LEU A 47 -1.28 11.94 16.70
C LEU A 47 -0.77 12.09 15.27
N VAL A 48 -0.97 13.25 14.66
CA VAL A 48 -0.59 13.50 13.25
C VAL A 48 0.80 14.12 13.11
N MET A 49 1.46 14.47 14.22
CA MET A 49 2.79 15.06 14.21
C MET A 49 3.82 14.08 13.62
N PRO A 50 4.65 14.53 12.67
CA PRO A 50 5.78 13.75 12.18
C PRO A 50 7.00 13.92 13.09
N PHE A 51 7.52 12.82 13.62
CA PHE A 51 8.74 12.79 14.43
C PHE A 51 9.92 12.24 13.62
N ASN A 52 10.98 13.03 13.48
CA ASN A 52 12.20 12.58 12.82
C ASN A 52 13.13 11.91 13.86
N ILE A 53 13.37 10.61 13.71
CA ILE A 53 14.25 9.82 14.58
C ILE A 53 15.25 9.08 13.69
N GLY A 54 16.53 9.48 13.76
CA GLY A 54 17.59 8.86 12.97
C GLY A 54 17.38 9.00 11.46
N GLY A 55 16.75 10.09 11.01
CA GLY A 55 16.45 10.35 9.60
C GLY A 55 15.16 9.70 9.09
N ASN A 56 14.49 8.88 9.90
CA ASN A 56 13.18 8.29 9.59
C ASN A 56 12.05 9.14 10.18
N VAL A 57 10.91 9.20 9.49
CA VAL A 57 9.72 9.91 9.98
C VAL A 57 8.71 8.92 10.54
N TRP A 58 8.29 9.16 11.77
CA TRP A 58 7.30 8.38 12.49
C TRP A 58 6.06 9.22 12.76
N THR A 59 4.87 8.66 12.57
CA THR A 59 3.61 9.32 12.91
C THR A 59 2.54 8.29 13.26
N ILE A 60 1.53 8.66 14.03
CA ILE A 60 0.45 7.71 14.36
C ILE A 60 -0.62 7.75 13.28
N ALA A 61 -1.15 8.93 12.98
CA ALA A 61 -2.24 9.11 12.01
C ALA A 61 -1.93 10.19 10.96
N GLY A 62 -0.65 10.50 10.76
CA GLY A 62 -0.19 11.54 9.85
C GLY A 62 0.23 11.02 8.49
N ASN A 63 0.25 11.94 7.54
CA ASN A 63 0.94 11.78 6.26
C ASN A 63 2.37 12.30 6.40
N ALA A 64 3.32 11.68 5.69
CA ALA A 64 4.73 12.06 5.82
C ALA A 64 5.57 11.78 4.57
N ARG A 65 6.66 12.54 4.43
CA ARG A 65 7.73 12.31 3.46
C ARG A 65 9.09 12.23 4.13
N SER A 66 9.97 11.35 3.65
CA SER A 66 11.31 11.14 4.21
C SER A 66 12.35 10.78 3.15
N GLU A 67 13.61 11.18 3.36
CA GLU A 67 14.79 10.68 2.63
C GLU A 67 15.24 9.28 3.11
N ASN A 68 14.83 8.85 4.30
CA ASN A 68 15.04 7.47 4.73
C ASN A 68 13.70 6.75 4.68
N GLY A 69 13.16 6.37 5.85
CA GLY A 69 11.88 5.70 5.94
C GLY A 69 10.74 6.55 6.50
N VAL A 70 9.52 6.13 6.20
CA VAL A 70 8.27 6.61 6.80
C VAL A 70 7.53 5.45 7.43
N TYR A 71 7.14 5.60 8.70
CA TYR A 71 6.45 4.57 9.46
C TYR A 71 5.20 5.15 10.13
N SER A 72 4.04 4.55 9.88
CA SER A 72 2.76 5.01 10.42
C SER A 72 1.85 3.90 10.90
N LEU A 73 0.95 4.22 11.84
CA LEU A 73 -0.18 3.32 12.12
C LEU A 73 -1.32 3.54 11.13
N PHE A 74 -1.63 4.80 10.81
CA PHE A 74 -2.64 5.20 9.85
C PHE A 74 -2.08 6.28 8.95
N SER A 75 -2.25 6.13 7.64
CA SER A 75 -1.90 7.16 6.67
C SER A 75 -2.80 7.11 5.44
N VAL A 76 -2.91 8.25 4.76
CA VAL A 76 -3.53 8.33 3.42
C VAL A 76 -2.46 8.59 2.36
N TYR A 77 -1.34 9.18 2.76
CA TYR A 77 -0.21 9.49 1.89
C TYR A 77 1.11 9.30 2.64
N GLN A 78 2.04 8.60 2.02
CA GLN A 78 3.42 8.50 2.49
C GLN A 78 4.40 8.32 1.34
N SER A 79 5.57 8.92 1.47
CA SER A 79 6.63 8.83 0.46
C SER A 79 8.01 8.77 1.12
N ALA A 80 8.82 7.78 0.74
CA ALA A 80 10.13 7.54 1.32
C ALA A 80 11.15 7.25 0.20
N GLU A 81 12.40 7.69 0.32
CA GLU A 81 13.45 7.27 -0.62
C GLU A 81 14.01 5.88 -0.29
N ARG A 82 13.74 5.35 0.92
CA ARG A 82 14.08 3.96 1.29
C ARG A 82 12.81 3.14 1.51
N ASP A 83 12.28 3.16 2.73
CA ASP A 83 11.21 2.26 3.15
C ASP A 83 9.97 3.01 3.63
N ALA A 84 8.79 2.67 3.11
CA ALA A 84 7.53 3.18 3.62
C ALA A 84 6.73 2.01 4.20
N PHE A 85 6.26 2.16 5.44
CA PHE A 85 5.40 1.18 6.08
C PHE A 85 4.21 1.83 6.79
N ALA A 86 3.02 1.27 6.59
CA ALA A 86 1.84 1.62 7.38
C ALA A 86 1.10 0.39 7.89
N MET A 87 0.61 0.42 9.12
CA MET A 87 -0.30 -0.63 9.59
C MET A 87 -1.62 -0.58 8.80
N VAL A 88 -2.20 0.62 8.67
CA VAL A 88 -3.38 0.87 7.86
C VAL A 88 -3.11 2.01 6.89
N ASN A 89 -3.35 1.80 5.60
CA ASN A 89 -3.24 2.86 4.60
C ASN A 89 -4.47 2.90 3.68
N ALA A 90 -4.95 4.10 3.40
CA ALA A 90 -6.12 4.33 2.56
C ALA A 90 -5.83 5.36 1.47
N GLY A 91 -4.68 5.23 0.78
CA GLY A 91 -4.38 6.09 -0.36
C GLY A 91 -3.07 5.72 -1.07
N TYR A 92 -2.05 6.56 -0.96
CA TYR A 92 -0.82 6.46 -1.73
C TYR A 92 0.39 6.15 -0.85
N GLN A 93 1.24 5.24 -1.31
CA GLN A 93 2.49 4.90 -0.68
C GLN A 93 3.60 4.76 -1.74
N SER A 94 4.69 5.50 -1.56
CA SER A 94 5.88 5.42 -2.41
C SER A 94 7.11 5.12 -1.59
N ALA A 95 7.97 4.23 -2.09
CA ALA A 95 9.23 3.89 -1.46
C ALA A 95 10.31 3.67 -2.52
N GLY A 96 11.52 4.17 -2.32
CA GLY A 96 12.65 3.87 -3.22
C GLY A 96 13.19 2.45 -3.08
N THR A 97 12.83 1.73 -2.01
CA THR A 97 13.16 0.31 -1.80
C THR A 97 11.90 -0.50 -1.50
N ASN A 98 11.34 -0.41 -0.28
CA ASN A 98 10.20 -1.25 0.12
C ASN A 98 8.97 -0.43 0.51
N ALA A 99 7.83 -0.71 -0.12
CA ALA A 99 6.52 -0.20 0.29
C ALA A 99 5.72 -1.34 0.92
N GLY A 100 5.31 -1.18 2.18
CA GLY A 100 4.60 -2.22 2.92
C GLY A 100 3.36 -1.70 3.63
N GLN A 101 2.28 -2.48 3.63
CA GLN A 101 1.18 -2.25 4.56
C GLN A 101 0.49 -3.53 5.01
N PHE A 102 -0.14 -3.47 6.18
CA PHE A 102 -0.90 -4.62 6.68
C PHE A 102 -2.33 -4.63 6.13
N LEU A 103 -3.09 -3.55 6.30
CA LEU A 103 -4.49 -3.46 5.87
C LEU A 103 -4.69 -2.18 5.04
N GLY A 104 -5.47 -2.23 3.97
CA GLY A 104 -5.80 -0.99 3.29
C GLY A 104 -6.43 -1.04 1.92
N ILE A 105 -6.62 0.15 1.38
CA ILE A 105 -6.90 0.39 -0.04
C ILE A 105 -5.80 1.31 -0.52
N ALA A 106 -4.85 0.81 -1.30
CA ALA A 106 -3.66 1.60 -1.63
C ALA A 106 -3.17 1.46 -3.08
N VAL A 107 -2.55 2.54 -3.53
CA VAL A 107 -1.62 2.58 -4.67
C VAL A 107 -0.21 2.57 -4.09
N GLN A 108 0.56 1.54 -4.40
CA GLN A 108 1.92 1.33 -3.91
C GLN A 108 2.91 1.37 -5.07
N ASN A 109 3.93 2.22 -4.93
CA ASN A 109 5.10 2.24 -5.80
C ASN A 109 6.34 1.91 -4.97
N ALA A 110 7.09 0.88 -5.36
CA ALA A 110 8.31 0.46 -4.69
C ALA A 110 9.46 0.30 -5.68
N GLY A 111 10.66 0.75 -5.33
CA GLY A 111 11.85 0.48 -6.15
C GLY A 111 12.27 -0.99 -6.15
N THR A 112 11.92 -1.74 -5.11
CA THR A 112 12.23 -3.17 -4.98
C THR A 112 10.97 -3.97 -4.71
N ARG A 113 10.35 -3.81 -3.53
CA ARG A 113 9.24 -4.67 -3.11
C ARG A 113 8.00 -3.90 -2.65
N ALA A 114 6.84 -4.27 -3.20
CA ALA A 114 5.53 -3.80 -2.73
C ALA A 114 4.80 -4.95 -1.99
N VAL A 115 4.41 -4.74 -0.74
CA VAL A 115 3.74 -5.75 0.09
C VAL A 115 2.45 -5.21 0.68
N GLN A 116 1.37 -5.97 0.53
CA GLN A 116 0.11 -5.72 1.23
C GLN A 116 -0.49 -7.02 1.73
N PHE A 117 -0.82 -7.13 3.01
CA PHE A 117 -1.42 -8.35 3.54
C PHE A 117 -2.92 -8.46 3.28
N TYR A 118 -3.68 -7.37 3.47
CA TYR A 118 -5.14 -7.39 3.32
C TYR A 118 -5.68 -6.16 2.60
N GLY A 119 -6.64 -6.36 1.70
CA GLY A 119 -7.52 -5.32 1.16
C GLY A 119 -7.45 -5.15 -0.35
N ILE A 120 -7.41 -3.92 -0.83
CA ILE A 120 -7.38 -3.61 -2.27
C ILE A 120 -6.06 -2.92 -2.59
N ALA A 121 -5.35 -3.39 -3.61
CA ALA A 121 -4.05 -2.86 -3.97
C ALA A 121 -3.89 -2.65 -5.47
N TYR A 122 -3.27 -1.53 -5.83
CA TYR A 122 -2.51 -1.41 -7.06
C TYR A 122 -1.03 -1.35 -6.67
N GLN A 123 -0.24 -2.30 -7.13
CA GLN A 123 1.17 -2.45 -6.77
C GLN A 123 2.03 -2.38 -8.02
N ASN A 124 3.01 -1.48 -8.00
CA ASN A 124 4.06 -1.41 -9.00
C ASN A 124 5.41 -1.46 -8.28
N SER A 125 6.23 -2.47 -8.61
CA SER A 125 7.49 -2.74 -7.94
C SER A 125 8.61 -3.03 -8.94
N GLY A 126 9.84 -2.61 -8.61
CA GLY A 126 11.00 -2.92 -9.44
C GLY A 126 11.43 -4.40 -9.40
N GLU A 127 11.07 -5.16 -8.38
CA GLU A 127 11.41 -6.60 -8.30
C GLU A 127 10.17 -7.44 -7.96
N ASP A 128 9.60 -7.25 -6.77
CA ASP A 128 8.58 -8.15 -6.20
C ASP A 128 7.30 -7.41 -5.83
N ALA A 129 6.13 -7.92 -6.24
CA ALA A 129 4.84 -7.54 -5.68
C ALA A 129 4.21 -8.73 -4.92
N VAL A 130 3.83 -8.49 -3.66
CA VAL A 130 3.20 -9.50 -2.82
C VAL A 130 1.90 -8.96 -2.26
N HIS A 131 0.82 -9.70 -2.51
CA HIS A 131 -0.49 -9.45 -1.92
C HIS A 131 -0.99 -10.69 -1.14
N GLY A 132 -1.40 -10.51 0.09
CA GLY A 132 -2.01 -11.59 0.88
C GLY A 132 -3.41 -11.90 0.36
N PHE A 133 -4.41 -11.18 0.87
CA PHE A 133 -5.82 -11.44 0.61
C PHE A 133 -6.58 -10.20 0.15
N GLY A 134 -7.30 -10.34 -0.95
CA GLY A 134 -8.25 -9.34 -1.41
C GLY A 134 -8.24 -9.16 -2.93
N ILE A 135 -8.20 -7.91 -3.39
CA ILE A 135 -8.22 -7.57 -4.82
C ILE A 135 -6.91 -6.86 -5.15
N ALA A 136 -6.13 -7.41 -6.06
CA ALA A 136 -4.84 -6.83 -6.40
C ALA A 136 -4.63 -6.68 -7.91
N PHE A 137 -4.04 -5.54 -8.27
CA PHE A 137 -3.44 -5.30 -9.58
C PHE A 137 -1.95 -5.17 -9.34
N GLN A 138 -1.16 -6.13 -9.82
CA GLN A 138 0.25 -6.26 -9.50
C GLN A 138 1.08 -6.19 -10.76
N ASN A 139 2.11 -5.36 -10.74
CA ASN A 139 3.11 -5.24 -11.79
C ASN A 139 4.50 -5.26 -11.17
N ALA A 140 5.34 -6.20 -11.61
CA ALA A 140 6.71 -6.35 -11.12
C ALA A 140 7.66 -6.84 -12.21
N GLU A 141 8.94 -6.44 -12.15
CA GLU A 141 9.94 -6.90 -13.12
C GLU A 141 10.41 -8.34 -12.87
N ALA A 142 10.35 -8.83 -11.63
CA ALA A 142 10.61 -10.23 -11.32
C ALA A 142 9.28 -10.94 -11.05
N ASP A 143 8.80 -10.91 -9.81
CA ASP A 143 7.76 -11.83 -9.35
C ASP A 143 6.53 -11.11 -8.80
N VAL A 144 5.36 -11.67 -9.09
CA VAL A 144 4.10 -11.25 -8.46
C VAL A 144 3.43 -12.44 -7.79
N THR A 145 3.05 -12.27 -6.53
CA THR A 145 2.44 -13.32 -5.72
C THR A 145 1.17 -12.83 -5.07
N GLN A 146 0.08 -13.59 -5.21
CA GLN A 146 -1.12 -13.42 -4.41
C GLN A 146 -1.49 -14.69 -3.68
N MET A 147 -1.69 -14.61 -2.36
CA MET A 147 -2.11 -15.77 -1.57
C MET A 147 -3.58 -16.12 -1.83
N GLY A 148 -4.48 -15.14 -1.82
CA GLY A 148 -5.91 -15.37 -1.99
C GLY A 148 -6.69 -14.18 -2.57
N GLY A 149 -7.70 -14.45 -3.41
CA GLY A 149 -8.68 -13.46 -3.85
C GLY A 149 -8.72 -13.25 -5.37
N ILE A 150 -8.85 -12.00 -5.81
CA ILE A 150 -8.96 -11.64 -7.23
C ILE A 150 -7.70 -10.88 -7.64
N ALA A 151 -7.07 -11.30 -8.73
CA ALA A 151 -5.76 -10.79 -9.15
C ALA A 151 -5.70 -10.46 -10.65
N VAL A 152 -5.03 -9.35 -10.97
CA VAL A 152 -4.41 -9.12 -12.28
C VAL A 152 -2.91 -9.03 -12.05
N GLN A 153 -2.16 -9.94 -12.66
CA GLN A 153 -0.75 -10.17 -12.39
C GLN A 153 0.07 -9.98 -13.66
N ASN A 154 1.00 -9.03 -13.64
CA ASN A 154 2.03 -8.85 -14.67
C ASN A 154 3.41 -9.00 -14.02
N ALA A 155 4.12 -10.04 -14.42
CA ALA A 155 5.46 -10.36 -13.91
C ALA A 155 6.45 -10.52 -15.08
N GLY A 156 7.68 -10.04 -14.89
CA GLY A 156 8.76 -10.35 -15.84
C GLY A 156 9.26 -11.80 -15.74
N THR A 157 9.06 -12.46 -14.59
CA THR A 157 9.52 -13.84 -14.34
C THR A 157 8.36 -14.74 -13.93
N GLU A 158 7.90 -14.72 -12.67
CA GLU A 158 6.87 -15.61 -12.14
C GLU A 158 5.60 -14.87 -11.69
N ALA A 159 4.43 -15.39 -12.08
CA ALA A 159 3.14 -14.98 -11.53
C ALA A 159 2.48 -16.14 -10.76
N THR A 160 2.28 -15.96 -9.46
CA THR A 160 1.75 -17.00 -8.57
C THR A 160 0.43 -16.58 -7.93
N GLN A 161 -0.59 -17.42 -8.09
CA GLN A 161 -1.87 -17.35 -7.40
C GLN A 161 -2.02 -18.58 -6.49
N GLY A 162 -2.20 -18.33 -5.19
CA GLY A 162 -2.56 -19.37 -4.23
C GLY A 162 -3.98 -19.85 -4.48
N PHE A 163 -4.99 -19.05 -4.13
CA PHE A 163 -6.37 -19.40 -4.44
C PHE A 163 -7.25 -18.24 -4.90
N GLY A 164 -8.24 -18.51 -5.75
CA GLY A 164 -9.23 -17.51 -6.18
C GLY A 164 -9.32 -17.34 -7.70
N ILE A 165 -9.35 -16.11 -8.19
CA ILE A 165 -9.51 -15.80 -9.61
C ILE A 165 -8.34 -14.92 -10.05
N ALA A 166 -7.61 -15.32 -11.09
CA ALA A 166 -6.46 -14.56 -11.57
C ALA A 166 -6.40 -14.43 -13.09
N TYR A 167 -5.94 -13.29 -13.56
CA TYR A 167 -5.31 -13.15 -14.87
C TYR A 167 -3.80 -13.05 -14.65
N GLN A 168 -3.02 -13.90 -15.31
CA GLN A 168 -1.58 -14.04 -15.12
C GLN A 168 -0.86 -13.86 -16.46
N ASN A 169 -0.03 -12.82 -16.54
CA ASN A 169 0.88 -12.57 -17.64
C ASN A 169 2.30 -12.59 -17.08
N ALA A 170 3.05 -13.64 -17.36
CA ALA A 170 4.38 -13.86 -16.81
C ALA A 170 5.40 -14.13 -17.92
N GLY A 171 6.64 -13.69 -17.74
CA GLY A 171 7.69 -13.91 -18.73
C GLY A 171 8.19 -15.35 -18.81
N GLN A 172 8.15 -16.09 -17.70
CA GLN A 172 8.65 -17.47 -17.65
C GLN A 172 7.63 -18.46 -17.12
N LYS A 173 6.94 -18.14 -16.02
CA LYS A 173 6.15 -19.12 -15.28
C LYS A 173 4.89 -18.52 -14.66
N ALA A 174 3.77 -19.20 -14.82
CA ALA A 174 2.51 -18.87 -14.17
C ALA A 174 2.02 -20.07 -13.36
N ILE A 175 1.82 -19.88 -12.06
CA ILE A 175 1.33 -20.90 -11.13
C ILE A 175 -0.04 -20.47 -10.61
N ASN A 176 -0.99 -21.38 -10.68
CA ASN A 176 -2.27 -21.24 -9.99
C ASN A 176 -2.54 -22.52 -9.20
N SER A 177 -2.61 -22.39 -7.88
CA SER A 177 -2.85 -23.55 -7.03
C SER A 177 -4.32 -23.92 -7.06
N VAL A 178 -5.25 -23.12 -6.53
CA VAL A 178 -6.68 -23.47 -6.44
C VAL A 178 -7.57 -22.33 -6.94
N GLY A 179 -8.20 -22.48 -8.10
CA GLY A 179 -9.23 -21.53 -8.56
C GLY A 179 -9.09 -21.18 -10.03
N LEU A 180 -9.82 -20.18 -10.52
CA LEU A 180 -9.90 -19.90 -11.96
C LEU A 180 -8.75 -18.98 -12.40
N ALA A 181 -7.86 -19.46 -13.26
CA ALA A 181 -6.75 -18.64 -13.78
C ALA A 181 -6.68 -18.60 -15.30
N PHE A 182 -6.53 -17.39 -15.86
CA PHE A 182 -6.24 -17.14 -17.27
C PHE A 182 -4.74 -16.90 -17.39
N GLN A 183 -4.01 -17.71 -18.18
CA GLN A 183 -2.55 -17.71 -18.17
C GLN A 183 -1.95 -17.43 -19.53
N LYS A 184 -1.03 -16.47 -19.58
CA LYS A 184 -0.21 -16.12 -20.73
C LYS A 184 1.27 -16.16 -20.35
N VAL A 185 2.03 -16.98 -21.06
CA VAL A 185 3.50 -17.07 -20.98
C VAL A 185 4.05 -17.07 -22.42
N PRO A 186 5.09 -16.28 -22.73
CA PRO A 186 5.74 -16.29 -24.04
C PRO A 186 6.15 -17.69 -24.51
N GLY A 187 5.98 -17.97 -25.80
CA GLY A 187 6.36 -19.26 -26.38
C GLY A 187 5.43 -20.44 -26.03
N LYS A 188 4.35 -20.21 -25.28
CA LYS A 188 3.38 -21.25 -24.92
C LYS A 188 1.97 -20.91 -25.41
N VAL A 189 1.16 -21.97 -25.60
CA VAL A 189 -0.25 -21.81 -25.97
C VAL A 189 -0.99 -21.16 -24.80
N PHE A 190 -1.65 -20.02 -25.06
CA PHE A 190 -2.47 -19.32 -24.08
C PHE A 190 -3.54 -20.25 -23.50
N ARG A 191 -3.66 -20.28 -22.16
CA ARG A 191 -4.66 -21.08 -21.46
C ARG A 191 -5.81 -20.17 -21.01
N PRO A 192 -6.99 -20.27 -21.65
CA PRO A 192 -8.09 -19.37 -21.36
C PRO A 192 -8.76 -19.63 -20.01
N PHE A 193 -8.53 -20.76 -19.35
CA PHE A 193 -8.73 -20.91 -17.90
C PHE A 193 -8.04 -22.19 -17.41
N ALA A 194 -7.73 -22.25 -16.11
CA ALA A 194 -7.26 -23.43 -15.41
C ALA A 194 -7.77 -23.42 -13.96
N VAL A 195 -7.95 -24.59 -13.34
CA VAL A 195 -8.34 -24.71 -11.92
C VAL A 195 -7.14 -24.97 -11.00
N PHE A 196 -6.22 -25.82 -11.46
CA PHE A 196 -4.94 -26.15 -10.84
C PHE A 196 -3.93 -26.31 -11.98
N SER A 197 -2.88 -25.48 -12.05
CA SER A 197 -1.92 -25.58 -13.15
C SER A 197 -0.64 -24.78 -12.96
N THR A 198 0.41 -25.27 -13.61
CA THR A 198 1.62 -24.51 -13.91
C THR A 198 1.77 -24.41 -15.43
N LEU A 199 2.06 -23.19 -15.92
CA LEU A 199 2.40 -22.91 -17.31
C LEU A 199 3.79 -22.29 -17.32
N GLU A 200 4.74 -22.92 -18.03
CA GLU A 200 6.16 -22.56 -17.98
C GLU A 200 6.80 -22.59 -19.38
N ALA A 201 7.70 -21.64 -19.64
CA ALA A 201 8.58 -21.62 -20.82
C ALA A 201 9.47 -22.90 -20.85
N GLU A 202 9.84 -23.37 -22.04
CA GLU A 202 10.83 -24.46 -22.21
C GLU A 202 12.24 -23.88 -22.36
#